data_AF-A0A832I6T4-F1
#
_entry.id   AF-A0A832I6T4-F1
#
_cell.length_a   1.000
_cell.length_b   1.000
_cell.length_c   1.000
_cell.angle_alpha   90.00
_cell.angle_beta   90.00
_cell.angle_gamma   90.00
#
_symmetry.space_group_name_H-M   'P 1'
#
loop_
_entity.id
_entity.type
_entity.pdbx_description
1 polymer ?
#
loop_
_entity_poly.entity_id
_entity_poly.type
_entity_poly.pdbx_seq_one_letter_code
_entity_poly.pdbx_strand_id
1 'polypeptide(L)'
;MIKFFVPMGVTEMIIEVSLRKWESVSYFLYDPLKRLRMGGYSYSKDLKIFVRETDLRKVNFGTWRLEVVSRETGETPLFDLKVEFSRSKVRPQWYRGELHTHTKASDGKWSIEELTLVLKERGVDFFFVTDHNVLGTSKPIEVKGLQVYPGIEITVAKGHTVVLDPDEKLRPFKFDGYICGIAHPFFPRNESCPDCSFESSWKCDFVEVWNSDIENERWFIYNVEALKKYKRVVKRRYLTAVATGDVHNEASLVHWIPSHFLLPDLSLESVLNSLVEGLVVCGEVKIDEDRLVLPEAARAFLEGTELSTNTLENFHETRELEVKRPDGKLLVYYNFKAPLNQYL
;
A
#
# COMPACT_ATOMS: atom_id res chain seq x y z
N MET A 1 -8.67 0.78 -21.83
CA MET A 1 -8.78 0.29 -20.43
C MET A 1 -9.42 1.36 -19.52
N ILE A 2 -10.59 1.06 -18.94
CA ILE A 2 -11.32 1.90 -17.98
C ILE A 2 -10.98 1.48 -16.55
N LYS A 3 -11.02 2.41 -15.60
CA LYS A 3 -10.87 2.16 -14.16
C LYS A 3 -12.21 2.32 -13.46
N PHE A 4 -12.46 1.49 -12.45
CA PHE A 4 -13.56 1.66 -11.52
C PHE A 4 -13.11 1.23 -10.11
N PHE A 5 -13.79 1.73 -9.09
CA PHE A 5 -13.41 1.48 -7.70
C PHE A 5 -14.31 0.40 -7.06
N VAL A 6 -13.72 -0.47 -6.25
CA VAL A 6 -14.40 -1.57 -5.53
C VAL A 6 -14.18 -1.40 -4.03
N PRO A 7 -15.23 -1.14 -3.22
CA PRO A 7 -15.13 -0.99 -1.76
C PRO A 7 -14.70 -2.25 -1.01
N MET A 8 -14.36 -2.06 0.27
CA MET A 8 -14.07 -3.16 1.19
C MET A 8 -15.29 -4.05 1.45
N GLY A 9 -15.06 -5.35 1.63
CA GLY A 9 -16.13 -6.32 1.93
C GLY A 9 -17.09 -6.60 0.76
N VAL A 10 -16.77 -6.20 -0.47
CA VAL A 10 -17.48 -6.68 -1.66
C VAL A 10 -17.23 -8.19 -1.79
N THR A 11 -18.30 -8.97 -1.82
CA THR A 11 -18.25 -10.44 -1.98
C THR A 11 -18.58 -10.87 -3.42
N GLU A 12 -19.36 -10.05 -4.12
CA GLU A 12 -19.69 -10.24 -5.53
C GLU A 12 -19.80 -8.89 -6.23
N MET A 13 -19.45 -8.84 -7.52
CA MET A 13 -19.77 -7.71 -8.38
C MET A 13 -20.26 -8.16 -9.75
N ILE A 14 -21.24 -7.43 -10.27
CA ILE A 14 -21.79 -7.60 -11.62
C ILE A 14 -21.36 -6.39 -12.42
N ILE A 15 -20.57 -6.61 -13.47
CA ILE A 15 -20.08 -5.57 -14.37
C ILE A 15 -20.87 -5.68 -15.67
N GLU A 16 -21.69 -4.68 -15.96
CA GLU A 16 -22.49 -4.57 -17.19
C GLU A 16 -21.80 -3.60 -18.15
N VAL A 17 -21.55 -4.07 -19.37
CA VAL A 17 -20.91 -3.33 -20.47
C VAL A 17 -21.89 -3.28 -21.63
N SER A 18 -22.38 -2.09 -21.97
CA SER A 18 -23.29 -1.88 -23.10
C SER A 18 -22.56 -1.14 -24.21
N LEU A 19 -22.19 -1.86 -25.28
CA LEU A 19 -21.51 -1.33 -26.45
C LEU A 19 -22.45 -0.38 -27.21
N ARG A 20 -21.96 0.80 -27.62
CA ARG A 20 -22.80 1.79 -28.34
C ARG A 20 -23.12 1.36 -29.77
N LYS A 21 -22.33 0.46 -30.34
CA LYS A 21 -22.57 -0.26 -31.59
C LYS A 21 -22.44 -1.76 -31.33
N TRP A 22 -23.02 -2.60 -32.18
CA TRP A 22 -22.74 -4.02 -32.13
C TRP A 22 -21.37 -4.29 -32.75
N GLU A 23 -20.52 -5.03 -32.05
CA GLU A 23 -19.21 -5.49 -32.51
C GLU A 23 -18.74 -6.69 -31.65
N SER A 24 -17.83 -7.49 -32.20
CA SER A 24 -17.19 -8.60 -31.48
C SER A 24 -16.08 -8.07 -30.58
N VAL A 25 -16.11 -8.37 -29.27
CA VAL A 25 -15.14 -7.85 -28.30
C VAL A 25 -14.45 -8.95 -27.50
N SER A 26 -13.19 -8.72 -27.13
CA SER A 26 -12.50 -9.39 -26.03
C SER A 26 -12.52 -8.48 -24.81
N TYR A 27 -12.54 -9.05 -23.61
CA TYR A 27 -12.41 -8.29 -22.36
C TYR A 27 -11.38 -8.93 -21.42
N PHE A 28 -10.72 -8.09 -20.62
CA PHE A 28 -9.74 -8.47 -19.62
C PHE A 28 -9.96 -7.64 -18.36
N LEU A 29 -10.12 -8.30 -17.22
CA LEU A 29 -10.39 -7.69 -15.93
C LEU A 29 -9.19 -7.90 -15.01
N TYR A 30 -8.58 -6.79 -14.59
CA TYR A 30 -7.43 -6.76 -13.69
C TYR A 30 -7.81 -6.16 -12.34
N ASP A 31 -7.27 -6.74 -11.28
CA ASP A 31 -7.46 -6.26 -9.91
C ASP A 31 -6.55 -5.04 -9.58
N PRO A 32 -6.65 -4.47 -8.37
CA PRO A 32 -5.85 -3.31 -7.98
C PRO A 32 -4.34 -3.60 -7.95
N LEU A 33 -3.95 -4.84 -7.65
CA LEU A 33 -2.58 -5.36 -7.71
C LEU A 33 -2.09 -5.65 -9.13
N LYS A 34 -2.83 -5.22 -10.16
CA LYS A 34 -2.50 -5.37 -11.59
C LYS A 34 -2.56 -6.85 -12.06
N ARG A 35 -3.12 -7.76 -11.26
CA ARG A 35 -3.24 -9.20 -11.59
C ARG A 35 -4.45 -9.43 -12.50
N LEU A 36 -4.26 -10.12 -13.63
CA LEU A 36 -5.37 -10.55 -14.47
C LEU A 36 -6.23 -11.57 -13.69
N ARG A 37 -7.51 -11.26 -13.50
CA ARG A 37 -8.46 -12.13 -12.78
C ARG A 37 -9.38 -12.89 -13.70
N MET A 38 -9.88 -12.23 -14.74
CA MET A 38 -10.81 -12.81 -15.70
C MET A 38 -10.56 -12.26 -17.09
N GLY A 39 -10.87 -13.05 -18.11
CA GLY A 39 -10.89 -12.60 -19.49
C GLY A 39 -11.79 -13.49 -20.33
N GLY A 40 -12.28 -12.95 -21.44
CA GLY A 40 -13.21 -13.66 -22.31
C GLY A 40 -13.53 -12.86 -23.56
N TYR A 41 -14.58 -13.27 -24.27
CA TYR A 41 -15.09 -12.58 -25.44
C TYR A 41 -16.62 -12.53 -25.45
N SER A 42 -17.17 -11.59 -26.21
CA SER A 42 -18.60 -11.42 -26.43
C SER A 42 -18.86 -11.11 -27.91
N TYR A 43 -19.97 -11.66 -28.43
CA TYR A 43 -20.58 -11.26 -29.70
C TYR A 43 -21.93 -10.55 -29.47
N SER A 44 -22.22 -10.18 -28.22
CA SER A 44 -23.40 -9.44 -27.80
C SER A 44 -23.05 -7.96 -27.64
N LYS A 45 -24.00 -7.09 -28.01
CA LYS A 45 -23.94 -5.64 -27.72
C LYS A 45 -23.90 -5.38 -26.21
N ASP A 46 -24.59 -6.22 -25.44
CA ASP A 46 -24.64 -6.14 -23.98
C ASP A 46 -23.93 -7.35 -23.37
N LEU A 47 -22.86 -7.08 -22.62
CA LEU A 47 -22.02 -8.05 -21.94
C LEU A 47 -22.23 -7.91 -20.43
N LYS A 48 -22.42 -9.03 -19.72
CA LYS A 48 -22.37 -9.08 -18.26
C LYS A 48 -21.21 -9.97 -17.81
N ILE A 49 -20.35 -9.43 -16.95
CA ILE A 49 -19.26 -10.16 -16.30
C ILE A 49 -19.65 -10.32 -14.84
N PHE A 50 -19.76 -11.56 -14.38
CA PHE A 50 -20.04 -11.91 -12.99
C PHE A 50 -18.73 -12.23 -12.30
N VAL A 51 -18.48 -11.60 -11.15
CA VAL A 51 -17.27 -11.81 -10.35
C VAL A 51 -17.69 -12.10 -8.92
N ARG A 52 -17.30 -13.25 -8.38
CA ARG A 52 -17.67 -13.69 -7.03
C ARG A 52 -16.44 -14.16 -6.28
N GLU A 53 -16.44 -14.06 -4.96
CA GLU A 53 -15.38 -14.62 -4.12
C GLU A 53 -15.20 -16.13 -4.34
N THR A 54 -16.26 -16.88 -4.63
CA THR A 54 -16.18 -18.31 -4.98
C THR A 54 -15.29 -18.57 -6.20
N ASP A 55 -15.23 -17.63 -7.13
CA ASP A 55 -14.53 -17.77 -8.41
C ASP A 55 -13.08 -17.25 -8.31
N LEU A 56 -12.81 -16.27 -7.43
CA LEU A 56 -11.50 -15.62 -7.27
C LEU A 56 -10.78 -15.90 -5.94
N ARG A 57 -11.37 -16.69 -5.04
CA ARG A 57 -11.07 -16.82 -3.59
C ARG A 57 -11.36 -15.55 -2.77
N LYS A 58 -11.11 -14.37 -3.33
CA LYS A 58 -11.36 -13.06 -2.70
C LYS A 58 -11.59 -11.99 -3.77
N VAL A 59 -12.52 -11.06 -3.53
CA VAL A 59 -12.66 -9.84 -4.35
C VAL A 59 -11.87 -8.73 -3.64
N ASN A 60 -10.72 -8.39 -4.23
CA ASN A 60 -9.83 -7.35 -3.71
C ASN A 60 -10.52 -5.97 -3.74
N PHE A 61 -10.40 -5.18 -2.67
CA PHE A 61 -10.84 -3.78 -2.67
C PHE A 61 -9.79 -2.89 -3.36
N GLY A 62 -10.23 -1.78 -3.97
CA GLY A 62 -9.36 -0.81 -4.62
C GLY A 62 -9.73 -0.50 -6.07
N THR A 63 -8.77 0.05 -6.82
CA THR A 63 -8.95 0.49 -8.21
C THR A 63 -8.78 -0.67 -9.21
N TRP A 64 -9.89 -1.27 -9.63
CA TRP A 64 -9.92 -2.29 -10.69
C TRP A 64 -9.80 -1.67 -12.08
N ARG A 65 -9.41 -2.49 -13.06
CA ARG A 65 -9.25 -2.09 -14.46
C ARG A 65 -9.98 -3.07 -15.37
N LEU A 66 -10.89 -2.57 -16.18
CA LEU A 66 -11.50 -3.31 -17.28
C LEU A 66 -10.92 -2.85 -18.61
N GLU A 67 -10.36 -3.78 -19.36
CA GLU A 67 -10.03 -3.59 -20.76
C GLU A 67 -11.08 -4.28 -21.62
N VAL A 68 -11.56 -3.58 -22.64
CA VAL A 68 -12.46 -4.09 -23.68
C VAL A 68 -11.80 -3.73 -25.00
N VAL A 69 -11.68 -4.69 -25.90
CA VAL A 69 -10.96 -4.57 -27.17
C VAL A 69 -11.81 -5.14 -28.28
N SER A 70 -12.08 -4.34 -29.31
CA SER A 70 -12.75 -4.79 -30.53
C SER A 70 -11.87 -5.83 -31.22
N ARG A 71 -12.46 -6.99 -31.55
CA ARG A 71 -11.75 -8.10 -32.22
C ARG A 71 -11.60 -7.87 -33.72
N GLU A 72 -12.25 -6.84 -34.25
CA GLU A 72 -12.16 -6.42 -35.66
C GLU A 72 -11.09 -5.34 -35.87
N THR A 73 -11.04 -4.32 -35.00
CA THR A 73 -10.09 -3.20 -35.15
C THR A 73 -8.88 -3.27 -34.21
N GLY A 74 -8.96 -4.01 -33.10
CA GLY A 74 -7.97 -3.99 -32.04
C GLY A 74 -8.05 -2.76 -31.11
N GLU A 75 -9.02 -1.86 -31.30
CA GLU A 75 -9.18 -0.64 -30.50
C GLU A 75 -10.15 -0.84 -29.33
N THR A 76 -10.14 0.07 -28.34
CA THR A 76 -11.18 0.09 -27.29
C THR A 76 -12.47 0.68 -27.87
N PRO A 77 -13.60 -0.07 -27.87
CA PRO A 77 -14.87 0.43 -28.39
C PRO A 77 -15.51 1.47 -27.47
N LEU A 78 -16.51 2.20 -27.97
CA LEU A 78 -17.33 3.07 -27.13
C LEU A 78 -18.42 2.25 -26.43
N PHE A 79 -18.42 2.28 -25.10
CA PHE A 79 -19.40 1.58 -24.28
C PHE A 79 -19.75 2.37 -23.03
N ASP A 80 -20.92 2.08 -22.49
CA ASP A 80 -21.38 2.54 -21.18
C ASP A 80 -21.14 1.42 -20.15
N LEU A 81 -20.69 1.78 -18.94
CA LEU A 81 -20.27 0.85 -17.89
C LEU A 81 -21.13 1.05 -16.64
N LYS A 82 -21.67 -0.05 -16.11
CA LYS A 82 -22.35 -0.08 -14.81
C LYS A 82 -21.77 -1.22 -13.98
N VAL A 83 -21.56 -0.97 -12.68
CA VAL A 83 -21.06 -1.99 -11.74
C VAL A 83 -21.97 -2.01 -10.52
N GLU A 84 -22.47 -3.19 -10.17
CA GLU A 84 -23.28 -3.45 -8.99
C GLU A 84 -22.49 -4.33 -8.00
N PHE A 85 -22.66 -4.10 -6.70
CA PHE A 85 -21.88 -4.75 -5.64
C PHE A 85 -22.78 -5.46 -4.62
N SER A 86 -22.55 -6.76 -4.39
CA SER A 86 -22.97 -7.45 -3.17
C SER A 86 -21.88 -7.27 -2.11
N ARG A 87 -22.25 -6.81 -0.90
CA ARG A 87 -21.29 -6.54 0.19
C ARG A 87 -21.65 -7.31 1.45
N SER A 88 -20.65 -7.88 2.11
CA SER A 88 -20.75 -8.40 3.48
C SER A 88 -20.49 -7.28 4.50
N LYS A 89 -20.90 -7.48 5.75
CA LYS A 89 -20.67 -6.54 6.86
C LYS A 89 -19.24 -6.65 7.39
N VAL A 90 -18.26 -6.23 6.60
CA VAL A 90 -16.87 -6.06 7.06
C VAL A 90 -16.73 -4.70 7.72
N ARG A 91 -16.08 -4.67 8.90
CA ARG A 91 -15.62 -3.45 9.54
C ARG A 91 -14.09 -3.44 9.46
N PRO A 92 -13.48 -2.60 8.61
CA PRO A 92 -12.03 -2.54 8.54
C PRO A 92 -11.45 -1.89 9.79
N GLN A 93 -10.25 -2.31 10.15
CA GLN A 93 -9.53 -1.88 11.35
C GLN A 93 -8.13 -1.39 10.96
N TRP A 94 -7.50 -0.62 11.83
CA TRP A 94 -6.13 -0.14 11.63
C TRP A 94 -5.15 -1.10 12.28
N TYR A 95 -4.20 -1.59 11.49
CA TYR A 95 -3.19 -2.55 11.91
C TYR A 95 -1.78 -1.96 11.76
N ARG A 96 -0.91 -2.16 12.75
CA ARG A 96 0.50 -1.75 12.74
C ARG A 96 1.31 -2.72 11.88
N GLY A 97 1.81 -2.23 10.75
CA GLY A 97 2.62 -3.00 9.81
C GLY A 97 4.07 -2.51 9.77
N GLU A 98 5.01 -3.45 9.68
CA GLU A 98 6.40 -3.17 9.34
C GLU A 98 6.72 -3.76 7.95
N LEU A 99 7.19 -2.91 7.03
CA LEU A 99 7.48 -3.29 5.64
C LEU A 99 8.97 -3.58 5.39
N HIS A 100 9.86 -3.26 6.34
CA HIS A 100 11.30 -3.33 6.13
C HIS A 100 12.02 -3.94 7.34
N THR A 101 12.37 -5.23 7.22
CA THR A 101 13.07 -5.98 8.27
C THR A 101 14.11 -6.93 7.69
N HIS A 102 15.19 -7.14 8.45
CA HIS A 102 16.30 -8.01 8.08
C HIS A 102 16.51 -9.08 9.14
N THR A 103 16.90 -10.27 8.68
CA THR A 103 17.15 -11.44 9.50
C THR A 103 18.62 -11.86 9.41
N LYS A 104 18.98 -12.94 10.10
CA LYS A 104 20.27 -13.63 9.95
C LYS A 104 20.54 -14.16 8.53
N ALA A 105 19.59 -14.05 7.59
CA ALA A 105 19.77 -14.42 6.18
C ALA A 105 20.48 -13.32 5.35
N SER A 106 20.41 -12.05 5.74
CA SER A 106 21.36 -11.01 5.33
C SER A 106 22.30 -10.63 6.49
N ASP A 107 21.91 -9.66 7.30
CA ASP A 107 22.76 -8.93 8.24
C ASP A 107 22.01 -8.47 9.52
N GLY A 108 20.71 -8.75 9.59
CA GLY A 108 19.92 -8.65 10.80
C GLY A 108 20.39 -9.61 11.91
N LYS A 109 20.05 -9.29 13.16
CA LYS A 109 20.52 -10.03 14.36
C LYS A 109 19.64 -11.20 14.77
N TRP A 110 18.50 -11.41 14.11
CA TRP A 110 17.45 -12.32 14.54
C TRP A 110 17.05 -13.31 13.44
N SER A 111 16.61 -14.52 13.81
CA SER A 111 15.81 -15.38 12.92
C SER A 111 14.41 -14.79 12.74
N ILE A 112 13.61 -15.32 11.81
CA ILE A 112 12.21 -14.92 11.63
C ILE A 112 11.43 -15.09 12.94
N GLU A 113 11.65 -16.17 13.69
CA GLU A 113 10.98 -16.44 14.97
C GLU A 113 11.41 -15.49 16.09
N GLU A 114 12.69 -15.15 16.19
CA GLU A 114 13.20 -14.18 17.16
C GLU A 114 12.68 -12.77 16.86
N LEU A 115 12.75 -12.33 15.59
CA LEU A 115 12.24 -11.04 15.13
C LEU A 115 10.72 -10.93 15.32
N THR A 116 9.98 -12.01 15.07
CA THR A 116 8.54 -12.09 15.34
C THR A 116 8.21 -11.75 16.80
N LEU A 117 8.98 -12.28 17.77
CA LEU A 117 8.75 -11.99 19.19
C LEU A 117 9.03 -10.51 19.50
N VAL A 118 10.16 -10.00 19.02
CA VAL A 118 10.60 -8.60 19.20
C VAL A 118 9.59 -7.59 18.65
N LEU A 119 9.01 -7.86 17.48
CA LEU A 119 7.98 -7.01 16.87
C LEU A 119 6.62 -7.18 17.55
N LYS A 120 6.24 -8.40 17.94
CA LYS A 120 4.98 -8.65 18.65
C LYS A 120 4.94 -7.94 20.01
N GLU A 121 6.06 -7.89 20.74
CA GLU A 121 6.19 -7.11 21.98
C GLU A 121 6.00 -5.59 21.78
N ARG A 122 6.08 -5.11 20.54
CA ARG A 122 5.89 -3.71 20.13
C ARG A 122 4.51 -3.44 19.51
N GLY A 123 3.58 -4.37 19.64
CA GLY A 123 2.21 -4.23 19.14
C GLY A 123 2.11 -4.21 17.61
N VAL A 124 3.05 -4.86 16.92
CA VAL A 124 2.98 -5.09 15.47
C VAL A 124 1.98 -6.21 15.18
N ASP A 125 1.20 -6.07 14.11
CA ASP A 125 0.20 -7.05 13.67
C ASP A 125 0.69 -7.91 12.49
N PHE A 126 1.57 -7.34 11.66
CA PHE A 126 2.22 -8.06 10.57
C PHE A 126 3.57 -7.44 10.20
N PHE A 127 4.44 -8.24 9.58
CA PHE A 127 5.66 -7.70 8.98
C PHE A 127 6.09 -8.42 7.70
N PHE A 128 6.93 -7.77 6.90
CA PHE A 128 7.62 -8.36 5.76
C PHE A 128 9.08 -8.68 6.10
N VAL A 129 9.51 -9.88 5.75
CA VAL A 129 10.94 -10.25 5.72
C VAL A 129 11.51 -9.73 4.41
N THR A 130 12.51 -8.86 4.47
CA THR A 130 13.06 -8.14 3.30
C THR A 130 14.58 -8.19 3.22
N ASP A 131 15.20 -9.32 3.60
CA ASP A 131 16.65 -9.50 3.58
C ASP A 131 17.31 -9.01 2.28
N HIS A 132 18.49 -8.39 2.40
CA HIS A 132 19.24 -7.85 1.25
C HIS A 132 19.48 -8.90 0.15
N ASN A 133 18.81 -8.74 -1.00
CA ASN A 133 18.91 -9.63 -2.16
C ASN A 133 18.63 -11.13 -1.88
N VAL A 134 17.96 -11.47 -0.76
CA VAL A 134 17.62 -12.85 -0.37
C VAL A 134 16.12 -12.93 -0.08
N LEU A 135 15.45 -13.96 -0.60
CA LEU A 135 14.03 -14.20 -0.33
C LEU A 135 13.88 -15.11 0.89
N GLY A 136 13.77 -14.52 2.09
CA GLY A 136 13.72 -15.25 3.36
C GLY A 136 12.48 -16.14 3.56
N THR A 137 11.35 -15.81 2.92
CA THR A 137 10.19 -16.71 2.75
C THR A 137 9.56 -16.53 1.38
N SER A 138 9.06 -17.60 0.77
CA SER A 138 8.41 -17.60 -0.55
C SER A 138 6.89 -17.54 -0.51
N LYS A 139 6.29 -17.44 0.68
CA LYS A 139 4.83 -17.33 0.89
C LYS A 139 4.52 -16.72 2.25
N PRO A 140 3.29 -16.21 2.46
CA PRO A 140 2.77 -15.91 3.79
C PRO A 140 2.92 -17.10 4.75
N ILE A 141 3.41 -16.82 5.95
CA ILE A 141 3.45 -17.77 7.06
C ILE A 141 2.96 -17.05 8.33
N GLU A 142 2.38 -17.79 9.26
CA GLU A 142 2.06 -17.28 10.59
C GLU A 142 3.08 -17.81 11.59
N VAL A 143 3.69 -16.91 12.34
CA VAL A 143 4.68 -17.26 13.37
C VAL A 143 4.18 -16.71 14.69
N LYS A 144 3.96 -17.58 15.68
CA LYS A 144 3.47 -17.20 17.03
C LYS A 144 2.20 -16.30 17.03
N GLY A 145 1.33 -16.43 16.03
CA GLY A 145 0.12 -15.61 15.88
C GLY A 145 0.33 -14.24 15.23
N LEU A 146 1.51 -13.99 14.65
CA LEU A 146 1.83 -12.80 13.85
C LEU A 146 1.93 -13.17 12.37
N GLN A 147 1.38 -12.35 11.47
CA GLN A 147 1.50 -12.62 10.04
C GLN A 147 2.87 -12.16 9.51
N VAL A 148 3.55 -13.03 8.77
CA VAL A 148 4.86 -12.79 8.18
C VAL A 148 4.78 -12.99 6.68
N TYR A 149 5.18 -11.96 5.92
CA TYR A 149 4.98 -11.91 4.49
C TYR A 149 6.30 -11.93 3.69
N PRO A 150 6.26 -12.48 2.45
CA PRO A 150 7.42 -12.51 1.55
C PRO A 150 7.75 -11.12 1.02
N GLY A 151 9.01 -10.75 1.13
CA GLY A 151 9.58 -9.54 0.55
C GLY A 151 11.09 -9.71 0.31
N ILE A 152 11.72 -8.66 -0.22
CA ILE A 152 13.15 -8.60 -0.50
C ILE A 152 13.58 -7.14 -0.66
N GLU A 153 14.68 -6.72 -0.04
CA GLU A 153 15.29 -5.44 -0.35
C GLU A 153 16.36 -5.63 -1.43
N ILE A 154 16.03 -5.24 -2.67
CA ILE A 154 16.97 -5.27 -3.77
C ILE A 154 17.99 -4.16 -3.57
N THR A 155 19.21 -4.59 -3.27
CA THR A 155 20.30 -3.74 -2.80
C THR A 155 21.41 -3.70 -3.83
N VAL A 156 21.65 -2.51 -4.39
CA VAL A 156 22.51 -2.29 -5.56
C VAL A 156 23.22 -0.94 -5.46
N ALA A 157 24.27 -0.74 -6.27
CA ALA A 157 25.04 0.51 -6.39
C ALA A 157 24.25 1.69 -7.04
N LYS A 158 22.94 1.75 -6.86
CA LYS A 158 22.04 2.88 -7.18
C LYS A 158 20.96 3.11 -6.11
N GLY A 159 21.15 2.53 -4.93
CA GLY A 159 20.22 2.58 -3.81
C GLY A 159 19.41 1.31 -3.67
N HIS A 160 18.49 1.31 -2.73
CA HIS A 160 17.76 0.13 -2.31
C HIS A 160 16.28 0.20 -2.72
N THR A 161 15.65 -0.95 -2.94
CA THR A 161 14.23 -1.03 -3.29
C THR A 161 13.60 -2.24 -2.62
N VAL A 162 12.66 -1.99 -1.70
CA VAL A 162 11.83 -3.04 -1.11
C VAL A 162 10.83 -3.50 -2.16
N VAL A 163 10.79 -4.81 -2.44
CA VAL A 163 9.79 -5.46 -3.29
C VAL A 163 8.99 -6.42 -2.43
N LEU A 164 7.66 -6.27 -2.45
CA LEU A 164 6.72 -7.06 -1.64
C LEU A 164 6.04 -8.12 -2.53
N ASP A 165 5.84 -9.32 -1.97
CA ASP A 165 5.32 -10.50 -2.68
C ASP A 165 6.03 -10.82 -4.00
N PRO A 166 7.38 -10.91 -4.01
CA PRO A 166 8.16 -11.23 -5.20
C PRO A 166 8.04 -12.72 -5.58
N ASP A 167 8.18 -13.02 -6.87
CA ASP A 167 8.31 -14.40 -7.38
C ASP A 167 9.75 -14.68 -7.85
N GLU A 168 10.05 -15.93 -8.22
CA GLU A 168 11.38 -16.38 -8.65
C GLU A 168 11.91 -15.72 -9.94
N LYS A 169 11.08 -14.95 -10.64
CA LYS A 169 11.40 -14.24 -11.89
C LYS A 169 11.77 -12.78 -11.62
N LEU A 170 11.67 -12.29 -10.39
CA LEU A 170 12.16 -10.96 -10.01
C LEU A 170 13.62 -10.81 -10.45
N ARG A 171 13.93 -9.69 -11.11
CA ARG A 171 15.31 -9.33 -11.43
C ARG A 171 15.61 -7.95 -10.87
N PRO A 172 16.85 -7.69 -10.43
CA PRO A 172 17.28 -6.33 -10.15
C PRO A 172 16.91 -5.42 -11.32
N PHE A 173 16.41 -4.23 -11.00
CA PHE A 173 16.02 -3.22 -11.98
C PHE A 173 14.82 -3.59 -12.90
N LYS A 174 14.01 -4.61 -12.55
CA LYS A 174 12.79 -4.97 -13.32
C LYS A 174 11.60 -5.22 -12.39
N PHE A 175 11.02 -4.13 -11.92
CA PHE A 175 9.92 -4.12 -10.94
C PHE A 175 8.52 -3.89 -11.55
N ASP A 176 8.40 -3.76 -12.88
CA ASP A 176 7.09 -3.69 -13.54
C ASP A 176 6.27 -4.96 -13.25
N GLY A 177 5.06 -4.79 -12.72
CA GLY A 177 4.18 -5.88 -12.29
C GLY A 177 4.24 -6.23 -10.79
N TYR A 178 5.29 -5.81 -10.09
CA TYR A 178 5.42 -5.99 -8.63
C TYR A 178 4.85 -4.79 -7.86
N ILE A 179 4.71 -4.96 -6.54
CA ILE A 179 4.54 -3.87 -5.59
C ILE A 179 5.91 -3.56 -5.02
N CYS A 180 6.45 -2.37 -5.33
CA CYS A 180 7.78 -1.97 -4.88
C CYS A 180 7.79 -0.56 -4.31
N GLY A 181 8.74 -0.32 -3.40
CA GLY A 181 8.89 0.93 -2.68
C GLY A 181 10.35 1.36 -2.61
N ILE A 182 10.55 2.67 -2.63
CA ILE A 182 11.88 3.26 -2.51
C ILE A 182 12.26 3.26 -1.02
N ALA A 183 13.27 2.49 -0.65
CA ALA A 183 13.80 2.45 0.70
C ALA A 183 14.70 3.66 0.97
N HIS A 184 14.61 4.21 2.20
CA HIS A 184 15.41 5.29 2.77
C HIS A 184 16.11 6.23 1.77
N PRO A 185 15.38 6.91 0.85
CA PRO A 185 15.95 7.44 -0.42
C PRO A 185 16.91 8.64 -0.27
N PHE A 186 17.20 8.99 0.98
CA PHE A 186 17.86 10.20 1.45
C PHE A 186 18.90 9.91 2.52
N PHE A 187 19.15 8.64 2.84
CA PHE A 187 20.30 8.21 3.62
C PHE A 187 21.59 8.68 2.95
N PRO A 188 22.59 9.15 3.72
CA PRO A 188 23.81 9.69 3.15
C PRO A 188 24.66 8.56 2.56
N ARG A 189 25.28 8.84 1.42
CA ARG A 189 26.35 8.00 0.87
C ARG A 189 27.44 7.83 1.92
N ASN A 190 27.77 6.60 2.28
CA ASN A 190 28.88 6.25 3.17
C ASN A 190 29.60 4.98 2.67
N GLU A 191 30.64 4.53 3.36
CA GLU A 191 31.43 3.35 2.94
C GLU A 191 30.64 2.03 2.96
N SER A 192 29.49 1.99 3.65
CA SER A 192 28.59 0.83 3.75
C SER A 192 27.42 0.88 2.76
N CYS A 193 26.87 2.07 2.45
CA CYS A 193 25.97 2.32 1.32
C CYS A 193 26.48 3.51 0.48
N PRO A 194 27.31 3.28 -0.55
CA PRO A 194 27.88 4.36 -1.35
C PRO A 194 26.86 5.09 -2.25
N ASP A 195 25.67 4.50 -2.47
CA ASP A 195 24.76 4.87 -3.57
C ASP A 195 23.27 4.98 -3.18
N CYS A 196 22.92 5.10 -1.90
CA CYS A 196 21.54 5.29 -1.40
C CYS A 196 20.77 6.53 -1.97
N SER A 197 21.37 7.31 -2.88
CA SER A 197 20.74 8.43 -3.58
C SER A 197 19.98 7.98 -4.83
N PHE A 198 18.65 7.92 -4.75
CA PHE A 198 17.77 7.44 -5.81
C PHE A 198 17.79 8.28 -7.11
N GLU A 199 18.05 7.63 -8.26
CA GLU A 199 17.76 8.17 -9.60
C GLU A 199 16.29 7.92 -9.98
N SER A 200 15.61 8.95 -10.49
CA SER A 200 14.14 9.07 -10.51
C SER A 200 13.41 8.30 -11.63
N SER A 201 13.85 7.10 -12.01
CA SER A 201 13.28 6.33 -13.13
C SER A 201 12.28 5.23 -12.73
N TRP A 202 12.23 4.82 -11.46
CA TRP A 202 11.47 3.65 -11.02
C TRP A 202 9.99 3.96 -10.79
N LYS A 203 9.10 3.10 -11.34
CA LYS A 203 7.64 3.19 -11.16
C LYS A 203 7.18 2.51 -9.86
N CYS A 204 7.78 2.86 -8.73
CA CYS A 204 7.37 2.35 -7.41
C CYS A 204 5.93 2.75 -7.05
N ASP A 205 5.29 1.98 -6.18
CA ASP A 205 3.95 2.24 -5.66
C ASP A 205 4.01 3.00 -4.31
N PHE A 206 5.08 2.81 -3.53
CA PHE A 206 5.31 3.48 -2.24
C PHE A 206 6.74 4.02 -2.06
N VAL A 207 6.99 4.71 -0.96
CA VAL A 207 8.31 5.26 -0.58
C VAL A 207 8.39 5.49 0.92
N GLU A 208 9.54 5.13 1.50
CA GLU A 208 9.87 5.46 2.88
C GLU A 208 10.10 6.98 3.00
N VAL A 209 9.18 7.65 3.69
CA VAL A 209 9.31 9.07 4.06
C VAL A 209 9.92 9.24 5.45
N TRP A 210 9.96 8.16 6.22
CA TRP A 210 10.62 8.05 7.50
C TRP A 210 11.27 6.67 7.62
N ASN A 211 12.51 6.65 8.07
CA ASN A 211 13.27 5.43 8.32
C ASN A 211 14.06 5.58 9.63
N SER A 212 14.07 4.55 10.48
CA SER A 212 14.85 4.50 11.73
C SER A 212 14.43 5.53 12.82
N ASP A 213 15.23 5.59 13.89
CA ASP A 213 15.03 6.32 15.15
C ASP A 213 14.88 7.85 14.97
N ILE A 214 13.83 8.42 15.59
CA ILE A 214 13.55 9.88 15.63
C ILE A 214 14.46 10.67 16.58
N GLU A 215 15.11 10.03 17.55
CA GLU A 215 15.98 10.68 18.53
C GLU A 215 17.45 10.71 18.09
N ASN A 216 17.80 9.93 17.07
CA ASN A 216 19.07 10.10 16.37
C ASN A 216 19.05 11.38 15.52
N GLU A 217 19.69 12.44 16.01
CA GLU A 217 19.75 13.76 15.34
C GLU A 217 20.22 13.69 13.88
N ARG A 218 21.11 12.74 13.56
CA ARG A 218 21.61 12.54 12.19
C ARG A 218 20.54 11.93 11.29
N TRP A 219 19.82 10.90 11.73
CA TRP A 219 18.71 10.31 10.96
C TRP A 219 17.53 11.28 10.80
N PHE A 220 17.21 12.03 11.86
CA PHE A 220 16.16 13.04 11.85
C PHE A 220 16.30 14.03 10.69
N ILE A 221 17.51 14.53 10.43
CA ILE A 221 17.78 15.48 9.33
C ILE A 221 17.49 14.83 7.96
N TYR A 222 17.88 13.58 7.74
CA TYR A 222 17.63 12.88 6.48
C TYR A 222 16.14 12.58 6.27
N ASN A 223 15.41 12.21 7.33
CA ASN A 223 13.95 12.03 7.29
C ASN A 223 13.20 13.35 7.02
N VAL A 224 13.67 14.47 7.56
CA VAL A 224 13.09 15.80 7.25
C VAL A 224 13.34 16.18 5.77
N GLU A 225 14.53 15.93 5.23
CA GLU A 225 14.81 16.11 3.80
C GLU A 225 14.04 15.12 2.91
N ALA A 226 13.74 13.92 3.43
CA ALA A 226 12.88 12.94 2.77
C ALA A 226 11.48 13.49 2.56
N LEU A 227 10.83 13.94 3.64
CA LEU A 227 9.50 14.56 3.60
C LEU A 227 9.47 15.78 2.65
N LYS A 228 10.50 16.65 2.67
CA LYS A 228 10.60 17.80 1.74
C LYS A 228 10.75 17.40 0.27
N LYS A 229 11.44 16.30 -0.04
CA LYS A 229 11.58 15.80 -1.43
C LYS A 229 10.32 15.04 -1.85
N TYR A 230 9.77 14.21 -0.97
CA TYR A 230 8.48 13.54 -1.15
C TYR A 230 7.35 14.53 -1.51
N LYS A 231 7.18 15.61 -0.74
CA LYS A 231 6.17 16.68 -0.99
C LYS A 231 6.28 17.33 -2.37
N ARG A 232 7.43 17.26 -3.03
CA ARG A 232 7.65 17.73 -4.42
C ARG A 232 7.35 16.66 -5.46
N VAL A 233 7.61 15.38 -5.15
CA VAL A 233 7.36 14.24 -6.04
C VAL A 233 5.87 13.89 -6.09
N VAL A 234 5.18 13.84 -4.94
CA VAL A 234 3.76 13.42 -4.84
C VAL A 234 2.82 14.28 -5.71
N LYS A 235 3.14 15.57 -5.87
CA LYS A 235 2.43 16.52 -6.75
C LYS A 235 2.51 16.19 -8.25
N ARG A 236 3.42 15.30 -8.66
CA ARG A 236 3.64 14.89 -10.06
C ARG A 236 3.34 13.41 -10.31
N ARG A 237 3.57 12.57 -9.30
CA ARG A 237 3.29 11.13 -9.31
C ARG A 237 2.82 10.73 -7.93
N TYR A 238 1.64 10.13 -7.83
CA TYR A 238 1.19 9.50 -6.61
C TYR A 238 2.14 8.37 -6.18
N LEU A 239 2.57 8.40 -4.91
CA LEU A 239 3.30 7.35 -4.20
C LEU A 239 2.74 7.28 -2.78
N THR A 240 2.46 6.09 -2.26
CA THR A 240 2.05 5.96 -0.85
C THR A 240 3.26 6.22 0.04
N ALA A 241 3.12 7.10 1.03
CA ALA A 241 4.15 7.29 2.04
C ALA A 241 4.08 6.19 3.11
N VAL A 242 5.24 5.68 3.52
CA VAL A 242 5.37 4.74 4.64
C VAL A 242 6.47 5.20 5.60
N ALA A 243 6.36 4.76 6.85
CA ALA A 243 7.39 4.84 7.87
C ALA A 243 7.77 3.42 8.34
N THR A 244 9.07 3.15 8.41
CA THR A 244 9.64 1.83 8.69
C THR A 244 10.83 1.94 9.65
N GLY A 245 11.15 0.85 10.35
CA GLY A 245 12.28 0.78 11.26
C GLY A 245 13.61 0.44 10.58
N ASP A 246 13.57 -0.20 9.40
CA ASP A 246 14.72 -0.87 8.77
C ASP A 246 15.41 -1.80 9.78
N VAL A 247 14.65 -2.83 10.16
CA VAL A 247 14.83 -3.53 11.42
C VAL A 247 15.93 -4.57 11.32
N HIS A 248 17.13 -4.18 11.73
CA HIS A 248 18.30 -5.06 11.81
C HIS A 248 18.54 -5.56 13.24
N ASN A 249 18.23 -4.74 14.25
CA ASN A 249 18.54 -4.98 15.66
C ASN A 249 17.69 -4.08 16.58
N GLU A 250 17.87 -4.22 17.90
CA GLU A 250 17.11 -3.50 18.93
C GLU A 250 17.13 -1.97 18.76
N ALA A 251 18.27 -1.41 18.32
CA ALA A 251 18.41 0.03 18.11
C ALA A 251 17.59 0.57 16.91
N SER A 252 17.26 -0.27 15.92
CA SER A 252 16.33 0.11 14.83
C SER A 252 14.91 0.40 15.35
N LEU A 253 14.58 -0.08 16.55
CA LEU A 253 13.24 -0.04 17.14
C LEU A 253 13.11 0.97 18.29
N VAL A 254 14.21 1.63 18.65
CA VAL A 254 14.23 2.72 19.64
C VAL A 254 13.58 3.94 18.98
N HIS A 255 12.41 4.35 19.49
CA HIS A 255 11.57 5.44 18.96
C HIS A 255 11.23 5.34 17.45
N TRP A 256 11.13 4.12 16.94
CA TRP A 256 10.63 3.83 15.59
C TRP A 256 9.20 4.35 15.37
N ILE A 257 8.97 5.02 14.24
CA ILE A 257 7.63 5.45 13.80
C ILE A 257 6.98 4.36 12.91
N PRO A 258 5.85 3.77 13.33
CA PRO A 258 5.18 2.74 12.53
C PRO A 258 4.34 3.28 11.37
N SER A 259 4.06 2.39 10.42
CA SER A 259 2.97 2.52 9.46
C SER A 259 1.72 1.78 9.94
N HIS A 260 0.57 2.44 9.92
CA HIS A 260 -0.74 1.86 10.19
C HIS A 260 -1.53 1.71 8.88
N PHE A 261 -2.14 0.55 8.68
CA PHE A 261 -2.86 0.19 7.45
C PHE A 261 -4.34 -0.05 7.77
N LEU A 262 -5.25 0.52 6.97
CA LEU A 262 -6.68 0.24 7.11
C LEU A 262 -7.04 -1.03 6.33
N LEU A 263 -7.30 -2.12 7.04
CA LEU A 263 -7.50 -3.44 6.44
C LEU A 263 -8.86 -4.05 6.81
N PRO A 264 -9.53 -4.77 5.89
CA PRO A 264 -10.66 -5.63 6.23
C PRO A 264 -10.24 -6.88 7.03
N ASP A 265 -8.99 -7.33 6.83
CA ASP A 265 -8.38 -8.53 7.40
C ASP A 265 -6.85 -8.51 7.17
N LEU A 266 -6.12 -9.40 7.83
CA LEU A 266 -4.67 -9.59 7.67
C LEU A 266 -4.30 -10.59 6.55
N SER A 267 -4.99 -10.57 5.40
CA SER A 267 -4.47 -11.24 4.19
C SER A 267 -3.40 -10.38 3.51
N LEU A 268 -2.41 -11.03 2.89
CA LEU A 268 -1.36 -10.33 2.14
C LEU A 268 -1.95 -9.40 1.07
N GLU A 269 -2.99 -9.86 0.36
CA GLU A 269 -3.68 -9.02 -0.62
C GLU A 269 -4.32 -7.79 0.02
N SER A 270 -4.91 -7.89 1.21
CA SER A 270 -5.44 -6.72 1.93
C SER A 270 -4.36 -5.68 2.19
N VAL A 271 -3.20 -6.12 2.69
CA VAL A 271 -2.05 -5.25 2.98
C VAL A 271 -1.52 -4.58 1.71
N LEU A 272 -1.32 -5.36 0.64
CA LEU A 272 -0.85 -4.82 -0.64
C LEU A 272 -1.88 -3.87 -1.29
N ASN A 273 -3.18 -4.18 -1.20
CA ASN A 273 -4.23 -3.29 -1.71
C ASN A 273 -4.27 -2.00 -0.90
N SER A 274 -4.19 -2.06 0.43
CA SER A 274 -4.13 -0.89 1.31
C SER A 274 -2.95 0.02 0.98
N LEU A 275 -1.77 -0.58 0.78
CA LEU A 275 -0.56 0.12 0.38
C LEU A 275 -0.70 0.75 -1.01
N VAL A 276 -1.18 0.00 -2.00
CA VAL A 276 -1.41 0.52 -3.36
C VAL A 276 -2.45 1.62 -3.36
N GLU A 277 -3.52 1.51 -2.58
CA GLU A 277 -4.62 2.49 -2.55
C GLU A 277 -4.36 3.71 -1.67
N GLY A 278 -3.25 3.73 -0.93
CA GLY A 278 -2.85 4.87 -0.11
C GLY A 278 -3.44 4.88 1.29
N LEU A 279 -4.08 3.79 1.70
CA LEU A 279 -4.75 3.61 3.00
C LEU A 279 -3.73 3.34 4.13
N VAL A 280 -2.73 4.21 4.22
CA VAL A 280 -1.61 4.10 5.16
C VAL A 280 -1.43 5.43 5.89
N VAL A 281 -1.23 5.34 7.20
CA VAL A 281 -0.94 6.46 8.09
C VAL A 281 0.37 6.16 8.82
N CYS A 282 1.38 6.98 8.61
CA CYS A 282 2.65 6.95 9.34
C CYS A 282 2.46 7.72 10.65
N GLY A 283 2.86 7.17 11.80
CA GLY A 283 2.78 7.87 13.09
C GLY A 283 2.41 7.00 14.26
N GLU A 284 2.69 7.47 15.47
CA GLU A 284 2.12 6.91 16.71
C GLU A 284 0.62 7.25 16.77
N VAL A 285 -0.23 6.23 16.77
CA VAL A 285 -1.69 6.35 16.86
C VAL A 285 -2.14 5.69 18.15
N LYS A 286 -2.89 6.42 19.00
CA LYS A 286 -3.56 5.78 20.13
C LYS A 286 -4.78 5.03 19.61
N ILE A 287 -4.82 3.72 19.84
CA ILE A 287 -5.97 2.87 19.55
C ILE A 287 -6.56 2.50 20.91
N ASP A 288 -7.80 2.92 21.16
CA ASP A 288 -8.58 2.51 22.32
C ASP A 288 -9.50 1.36 21.87
N GLU A 289 -9.85 0.41 22.74
CA GLU A 289 -10.25 -0.95 22.29
C GLU A 289 -11.53 -1.03 21.43
N ASP A 290 -12.34 0.04 21.37
CA ASP A 290 -13.49 0.18 20.47
C ASP A 290 -13.36 1.33 19.45
N ARG A 291 -12.29 2.15 19.48
CA ARG A 291 -12.11 3.36 18.65
C ARG A 291 -10.65 3.72 18.36
N LEU A 292 -10.39 4.04 17.09
CA LEU A 292 -9.20 4.77 16.67
C LEU A 292 -9.19 6.19 17.26
N VAL A 293 -8.27 6.48 18.19
CA VAL A 293 -8.12 7.82 18.78
C VAL A 293 -7.13 8.64 17.94
N LEU A 294 -7.66 9.18 16.85
CA LEU A 294 -6.97 10.24 16.10
C LEU A 294 -6.86 11.52 16.95
N PRO A 295 -5.86 12.38 16.69
CA PRO A 295 -5.61 13.59 17.48
C PRO A 295 -6.80 14.56 17.46
N GLU A 296 -6.88 15.45 18.46
CA GLU A 296 -7.94 16.45 18.60
C GLU A 296 -8.17 17.31 17.35
N ALA A 297 -7.14 17.55 16.51
CA ALA A 297 -7.30 18.25 15.24
C ALA A 297 -8.05 17.44 14.16
N ALA A 298 -7.81 16.12 14.08
CA ALA A 298 -8.57 15.23 13.20
C ALA A 298 -9.99 14.98 13.76
N ARG A 299 -10.13 14.98 15.08
CA ARG A 299 -11.41 14.91 15.79
C ARG A 299 -12.26 16.16 15.56
N ALA A 300 -11.69 17.36 15.67
CA ALA A 300 -12.35 18.63 15.38
C ALA A 300 -12.82 18.75 13.90
N PHE A 301 -12.09 18.14 12.97
CA PHE A 301 -12.50 18.06 11.56
C PHE A 301 -13.72 17.15 11.33
N LEU A 302 -13.97 16.17 12.21
CA LEU A 302 -15.08 15.22 12.11
C LEU A 302 -16.28 15.59 13.01
N GLU A 303 -16.04 16.16 14.19
CA GLU A 303 -17.09 16.53 15.17
C GLU A 303 -17.58 17.99 14.98
N GLY A 304 -16.85 18.83 14.24
CA GLY A 304 -17.11 20.28 14.10
C GLY A 304 -17.92 20.71 12.88
N THR A 305 -18.40 19.80 12.02
CA THR A 305 -19.15 20.14 10.81
C THR A 305 -20.47 19.38 10.75
N GLU A 306 -21.60 20.09 10.72
CA GLU A 306 -22.83 19.52 10.15
C GLU A 306 -22.58 19.26 8.67
N LEU A 307 -22.25 18.01 8.33
CA LEU A 307 -22.22 17.53 6.96
C LEU A 307 -23.65 17.43 6.43
N SER A 308 -24.22 18.58 6.06
CA SER A 308 -25.23 18.61 5.01
C SER A 308 -24.65 17.92 3.77
N THR A 309 -25.44 17.09 3.12
CA THR A 309 -24.99 15.99 2.24
C THR A 309 -24.41 16.42 0.88
N ASN A 310 -23.99 17.68 0.70
CA ASN A 310 -23.79 18.32 -0.60
C ASN A 310 -22.34 18.79 -0.90
N THR A 311 -21.32 18.36 -0.15
CA THR A 311 -19.92 18.83 -0.34
C THR A 311 -18.85 17.71 -0.36
N LEU A 312 -19.21 16.52 -0.84
CA LEU A 312 -18.28 15.39 -1.01
C LEU A 312 -17.60 15.31 -2.40
N GLU A 313 -17.75 16.32 -3.27
CA GLU A 313 -17.48 16.16 -4.71
C GLU A 313 -16.03 16.34 -5.18
N ASN A 314 -15.10 16.93 -4.40
CA ASN A 314 -13.74 17.22 -4.90
C ASN A 314 -12.63 17.09 -3.85
N PHE A 315 -11.87 15.98 -3.86
CA PHE A 315 -10.64 15.84 -3.07
C PHE A 315 -9.54 15.06 -3.81
N HIS A 316 -8.57 15.81 -4.37
CA HIS A 316 -7.32 15.29 -4.94
C HIS A 316 -6.07 15.92 -4.27
N GLU A 317 -6.21 16.46 -3.06
CA GLU A 317 -5.14 17.20 -2.39
C GLU A 317 -4.44 16.38 -1.30
N THR A 318 -3.10 16.40 -1.35
CA THR A 318 -2.24 15.95 -0.25
C THR A 318 -2.52 16.79 0.98
N ARG A 319 -3.17 16.22 2.01
CA ARG A 319 -3.43 16.91 3.27
C ARG A 319 -2.29 16.67 4.25
N GLU A 320 -1.58 17.74 4.56
CA GLU A 320 -0.61 17.75 5.65
C GLU A 320 -1.35 18.01 6.97
N LEU A 321 -1.04 17.24 8.01
CA LEU A 321 -1.26 17.65 9.39
C LEU A 321 0.08 18.08 9.98
N GLU A 322 0.24 19.39 10.18
CA GLU A 322 1.42 19.96 10.83
C GLU A 322 1.36 19.73 12.35
N VAL A 323 2.53 19.60 12.97
CA VAL A 323 2.68 19.18 14.36
C VAL A 323 3.40 20.27 15.15
N LYS A 324 2.72 20.82 16.16
CA LYS A 324 3.33 21.71 17.16
C LYS A 324 3.44 21.00 18.50
N ARG A 325 4.61 21.10 19.14
CA ARG A 325 4.84 20.69 20.53
C ARG A 325 4.49 21.85 21.48
N PRO A 326 3.84 21.57 22.61
CA PRO A 326 4.20 22.21 23.88
C PRO A 326 5.21 21.36 24.66
N ASP A 327 5.16 20.03 24.47
CA ASP A 327 5.91 19.04 25.25
C ASP A 327 6.59 17.91 24.45
N GLY A 328 6.08 17.22 23.41
CA GLY A 328 4.77 17.30 22.71
C GLY A 328 4.82 16.68 21.31
N LYS A 329 5.56 15.58 21.11
CA LYS A 329 5.76 14.94 19.79
C LYS A 329 4.50 14.19 19.35
N LEU A 330 4.04 14.40 18.12
CA LEU A 330 3.15 13.47 17.41
C LEU A 330 3.28 13.65 15.89
N LEU A 331 4.24 12.98 15.24
CA LEU A 331 4.35 13.01 13.78
C LEU A 331 3.29 12.12 13.14
N VAL A 332 2.34 12.69 12.38
CA VAL A 332 1.37 11.93 11.59
C VAL A 332 1.45 12.34 10.12
N TYR A 333 1.62 11.37 9.22
CA TYR A 333 1.69 11.59 7.78
C TYR A 333 0.83 10.58 7.02
N TYR A 334 0.01 11.04 6.07
CA TYR A 334 -0.77 10.18 5.15
C TYR A 334 -1.06 10.89 3.83
N ASN A 335 -1.45 10.12 2.81
CA ASN A 335 -1.86 10.65 1.51
C ASN A 335 -2.81 9.72 0.76
N PHE A 336 -4.06 9.54 1.19
CA PHE A 336 -5.04 8.67 0.49
C PHE A 336 -5.19 9.02 -1.01
N LYS A 337 -5.40 8.01 -1.89
CA LYS A 337 -5.66 8.27 -3.32
C LYS A 337 -7.01 8.94 -3.58
N ALA A 338 -7.98 8.67 -2.71
CA ALA A 338 -9.37 9.13 -2.78
C ALA A 338 -9.89 9.44 -1.35
N PRO A 339 -11.09 10.03 -1.20
CA PRO A 339 -11.76 10.15 0.09
C PRO A 339 -11.98 8.81 0.80
N LEU A 340 -11.77 8.77 2.12
CA LEU A 340 -11.86 7.52 2.91
C LEU A 340 -13.22 6.82 2.77
N ASN A 341 -14.30 7.59 2.69
CA ASN A 341 -15.66 7.07 2.52
C ASN A 341 -15.94 6.41 1.16
N GLN A 342 -15.04 6.54 0.18
CA GLN A 342 -15.15 5.77 -1.07
C GLN A 342 -14.67 4.32 -0.90
N TYR A 343 -13.76 4.06 0.04
CA TYR A 343 -13.24 2.71 0.34
C TYR A 343 -14.13 1.90 1.28
N LEU A 344 -14.94 2.59 2.10
CA LEU A 344 -15.83 2.03 3.12
C LEU A 344 -17.21 1.60 2.59
#